data_AF-A0A0B3A941-F1
#
_entry.id   AF-A0A0B3A941-F1
#
_cell.length_a   1.000
_cell.length_b   1.000
_cell.length_c   1.000
_cell.angle_alpha   90.00
_cell.angle_beta   90.00
_cell.angle_gamma   90.00
#
_symmetry.space_group_name_H-M   'P 1'
#
loop_
_entity.id
_entity.type
_entity.pdbx_description
1 polymer ?
#
loop_
_entity_poly.entity_id
_entity_poly.type
_entity_poly.pdbx_seq_one_letter_code
_entity_poly.pdbx_strand_id
1 'polypeptide(L)'
;MGLLDKAEQTSTGQEETPSARPLPSLIETDIDAIYHEVMSTGRMSIKTIASTHTVSEAKAEEWAGALDKQGLLEIFYPTIGEPELRVKITGQTKKPVNTKKNLFIFSLAMLLMAVLAIFFLKRQGVI
;
A
#
# COMPACT_ATOMS: atom_id res chain seq x y z
N MET A 1 78.02 3.20 -3.53
CA MET A 1 77.91 1.75 -3.77
C MET A 1 76.99 1.21 -2.69
N GLY A 2 75.74 0.87 -3.05
CA GLY A 2 74.69 0.56 -2.06
C GLY A 2 73.29 0.71 -2.66
N LEU A 3 73.00 -0.17 -3.62
CA LEU A 3 71.70 -0.70 -4.06
C LEU A 3 70.43 0.02 -3.59
N LEU A 4 69.83 0.78 -4.50
CA LEU A 4 68.41 1.15 -4.49
C LEU A 4 67.60 -0.01 -5.11
N ASP A 5 67.13 -0.93 -4.26
CA ASP A 5 66.07 -1.89 -4.61
C ASP A 5 64.73 -1.16 -4.62
N LYS A 6 64.31 -0.73 -5.82
CA LYS A 6 63.00 -0.13 -6.07
C LYS A 6 62.04 -1.24 -6.45
N ALA A 7 61.45 -1.88 -5.44
CA ALA A 7 60.37 -2.83 -5.63
C ALA A 7 59.14 -2.11 -6.20
N GLU A 8 58.86 -2.35 -7.48
CA GLU A 8 57.56 -2.09 -8.09
C GLU A 8 56.53 -3.01 -7.44
N GLN A 9 55.68 -2.46 -6.58
CA GLN A 9 54.43 -3.10 -6.19
C GLN A 9 53.32 -2.59 -7.11
N THR A 10 53.12 -3.34 -8.19
CA THR A 10 51.87 -3.40 -8.94
C THR A 10 50.80 -3.98 -8.02
N SER A 11 50.07 -3.11 -7.31
CA SER A 11 48.78 -3.47 -6.71
C SER A 11 47.76 -3.68 -7.83
N THR A 12 47.70 -4.92 -8.29
CA THR A 12 46.60 -5.48 -9.06
C THR A 12 45.31 -5.29 -8.28
N GLY A 13 44.53 -4.29 -8.67
CA GLY A 13 43.16 -4.09 -8.19
C GLY A 13 42.33 -5.30 -8.58
N GLN A 14 42.04 -6.15 -7.60
CA GLN A 14 40.96 -7.11 -7.73
C GLN A 14 39.66 -6.33 -7.64
N GLU A 15 39.06 -6.11 -8.81
CA GLU A 15 37.69 -5.66 -8.97
C GLU A 15 36.80 -6.78 -8.42
N GLU A 16 36.44 -6.67 -7.14
CA GLU A 16 35.47 -7.56 -6.51
C GLU A 16 34.11 -7.34 -7.16
N THR A 17 33.85 -8.16 -8.19
CA THR A 17 32.53 -8.35 -8.78
C THR A 17 31.49 -8.44 -7.65
N PRO A 18 30.46 -7.57 -7.60
CA PRO A 18 29.50 -7.56 -6.51
C PRO A 18 28.81 -8.92 -6.42
N SER A 19 29.26 -9.74 -5.46
CA SER A 19 28.65 -11.02 -5.16
C SER A 19 27.19 -10.76 -4.84
N ALA A 20 26.30 -11.26 -5.70
CA ALA A 20 24.86 -11.09 -5.62
C ALA A 20 24.35 -11.72 -4.32
N ARG A 21 24.33 -10.94 -3.24
CA ARG A 21 23.67 -11.33 -2.00
C ARG A 21 22.18 -11.47 -2.32
N PRO A 22 21.55 -12.62 -2.04
CA PRO A 22 20.11 -12.73 -2.15
C PRO A 22 19.48 -11.63 -1.29
N LEU A 23 18.61 -10.82 -1.88
CA LEU A 23 17.86 -9.81 -1.15
C LEU A 23 17.10 -10.52 -0.03
N PRO A 24 17.13 -9.99 1.20
CA PRO A 24 16.39 -10.59 2.31
C PRO A 24 14.92 -10.70 1.89
N SER A 25 14.33 -11.89 2.07
CA SER A 25 12.90 -12.08 1.91
C SER A 25 12.19 -11.07 2.79
N LEU A 26 11.32 -10.22 2.21
CA LEU A 26 10.53 -9.29 3.00
C LEU A 26 9.67 -10.09 3.98
N ILE A 27 9.98 -9.98 5.28
CA ILE A 27 9.14 -10.54 6.33
C ILE A 27 8.08 -9.47 6.61
N GLU A 28 6.83 -9.76 6.28
CA GLU A 28 5.68 -8.92 6.63
C GLU A 28 5.36 -9.11 8.11
N THR A 29 5.23 -8.01 8.85
CA THR A 29 4.86 -8.02 10.27
C THR A 29 3.38 -7.69 10.45
N ASP A 30 2.82 -8.00 11.63
CA ASP A 30 1.44 -7.63 11.96
C ASP A 30 1.21 -6.11 11.87
N ILE A 31 2.23 -5.31 12.19
CA ILE A 31 2.19 -3.85 12.08
C ILE A 31 2.07 -3.41 10.62
N ASP A 32 2.73 -4.09 9.70
CA ASP A 32 2.63 -3.83 8.25
C ASP A 32 1.21 -4.14 7.75
N ALA A 33 0.64 -5.27 8.19
CA ALA A 33 -0.73 -5.65 7.87
C ALA A 33 -1.74 -4.59 8.36
N ILE A 34 -1.62 -4.15 9.62
CA ILE A 34 -2.46 -3.07 10.18
C ILE A 34 -2.35 -1.80 9.33
N TYR A 35 -1.13 -1.42 8.96
CA TYR A 35 -0.91 -0.25 8.12
C TYR A 35 -1.63 -0.39 6.76
N HIS A 36 -1.51 -1.53 6.10
CA HIS A 36 -2.19 -1.79 4.83
C HIS A 36 -3.72 -1.76 4.96
N GLU A 37 -4.27 -2.35 6.02
CA GLU A 37 -5.70 -2.35 6.28
C GLU A 37 -6.25 -0.93 6.53
N VAL A 38 -5.59 -0.14 7.37
CA VAL A 38 -5.99 1.26 7.61
C VAL A 38 -5.84 2.11 6.35
N MET A 39 -4.79 1.89 5.56
CA MET A 39 -4.61 2.58 4.28
C MET A 39 -5.69 2.22 3.25
N SER A 40 -6.27 1.02 3.34
CA SER A 40 -7.34 0.56 2.43
C SER A 40 -8.73 1.07 2.85
N THR A 41 -9.00 1.10 4.16
CA THR A 41 -10.30 1.48 4.74
C THR A 41 -10.40 2.96 5.06
N GLY A 42 -9.27 3.64 5.21
CA GLY A 42 -9.12 5.04 5.62
C GLY A 42 -9.11 5.27 7.13
N ARG A 43 -9.70 4.35 7.91
CA ARG A 43 -9.73 4.39 9.37
C ARG A 43 -10.05 3.01 9.96
N MET A 44 -9.57 2.74 11.17
CA MET A 44 -9.89 1.53 11.92
C MET A 44 -9.88 1.79 13.42
N SER A 45 -10.81 1.22 14.19
CA SER A 45 -10.80 1.34 15.65
C SER A 45 -9.70 0.48 16.28
N ILE A 46 -9.14 0.90 17.42
CA ILE A 46 -8.14 0.12 18.16
C ILE A 46 -8.69 -1.26 18.56
N LYS A 47 -9.97 -1.32 18.93
CA LYS A 47 -10.65 -2.57 19.27
C LYS A 47 -10.78 -3.52 18.08
N THR A 48 -11.07 -2.99 16.89
CA THR A 48 -11.08 -3.78 15.65
C THR A 48 -9.68 -4.36 15.40
N ILE A 49 -8.63 -3.55 15.51
CA ILE A 49 -7.23 -4.00 15.37
C ILE A 49 -6.92 -5.13 16.36
N ALA A 50 -7.27 -4.94 17.63
CA ALA A 50 -7.08 -5.96 18.67
C ALA A 50 -7.78 -7.29 18.33
N SER A 51 -9.03 -7.21 17.85
CA SER A 51 -9.80 -8.40 17.48
C SER A 51 -9.31 -9.10 16.21
N THR A 52 -8.89 -8.35 15.18
CA THR A 52 -8.42 -8.90 13.89
C THR A 52 -7.07 -9.59 14.06
N HIS A 53 -6.15 -8.97 14.82
CA HIS A 53 -4.79 -9.48 15.01
C HIS A 53 -4.64 -10.36 16.25
N THR A 54 -5.74 -10.64 16.97
CA THR A 54 -5.74 -11.46 18.18
C THR A 54 -4.73 -10.94 19.24
N VAL A 55 -4.65 -9.62 19.38
CA VAL A 55 -3.78 -8.94 20.36
C VAL A 55 -4.60 -8.20 21.39
N SER A 56 -3.99 -7.83 22.52
CA SER A 56 -4.66 -7.00 23.51
C SER A 56 -4.85 -5.56 23.01
N GLU A 57 -5.87 -4.87 23.48
CA GLU A 57 -6.11 -3.46 23.14
C GLU A 57 -4.91 -2.58 23.48
N ALA A 58 -4.24 -2.83 24.62
CA ALA A 58 -3.02 -2.13 25.01
C ALA A 58 -1.88 -2.33 23.99
N LYS A 59 -1.76 -3.53 23.41
CA LYS A 59 -0.75 -3.81 22.38
C LYS A 59 -1.11 -3.16 21.05
N ALA A 60 -2.39 -3.18 20.69
CA ALA A 60 -2.89 -2.48 19.51
C ALA A 60 -2.64 -0.96 19.61
N GLU A 61 -2.84 -0.37 20.79
CA GLU A 61 -2.54 1.04 21.06
C GLU A 61 -1.03 1.33 21.02
N GLU A 62 -0.18 0.43 21.53
CA GLU A 62 1.28 0.54 21.41
C GLU A 62 1.72 0.57 19.93
N TRP A 63 1.16 -0.33 19.12
CA TRP A 63 1.43 -0.39 17.68
C TRP A 63 0.92 0.83 16.92
N ALA A 64 -0.31 1.27 17.23
CA ALA A 64 -0.86 2.52 16.70
C ALA A 64 0.05 3.71 17.06
N GLY A 65 0.58 3.74 18.28
CA GLY A 65 1.49 4.79 18.75
C GLY A 65 2.83 4.74 18.04
N ALA A 66 3.33 3.56 17.67
CA ALA A 66 4.51 3.43 16.84
C ALA A 66 4.27 4.01 15.43
N LEU A 67 3.12 3.71 14.82
CA LEU A 67 2.77 4.22 13.49
C LEU A 67 2.56 5.73 13.46
N ASP A 68 1.98 6.30 14.54
CA ASP A 68 1.82 7.74 14.71
C ASP A 68 3.16 8.47 14.90
N LYS A 69 4.05 7.92 15.74
CA LYS A 69 5.41 8.45 15.94
C LYS A 69 6.23 8.48 14.63
N GLN A 70 6.04 7.49 13.76
CA GLN A 70 6.67 7.46 12.43
C GLN A 70 5.98 8.37 11.41
N GLY A 71 4.83 8.96 11.75
CA GLY A 71 4.05 9.82 10.87
C GLY A 71 3.37 9.07 9.72
N LEU A 72 3.21 7.74 9.83
CA LEU A 72 2.55 6.92 8.82
C LEU A 72 1.03 7.01 8.93
N LEU A 73 0.51 7.00 10.16
CA LEU A 73 -0.90 7.12 10.52
C LEU A 73 -1.04 8.14 11.65
N GLU A 74 -2.27 8.43 12.07
CA GLU A 74 -2.59 9.34 13.17
C GLU A 74 -3.59 8.67 14.11
N ILE A 75 -3.32 8.68 15.42
CA ILE A 75 -4.30 8.26 16.42
C ILE A 75 -5.27 9.41 16.67
N PHE A 76 -6.55 9.14 16.47
CA PHE A 76 -7.63 10.08 16.72
C PHE A 76 -8.49 9.61 17.89
N TYR A 77 -8.63 10.48 18.90
CA TYR A 77 -9.49 10.25 20.07
C TYR A 77 -10.79 11.06 19.90
N PRO A 78 -11.91 10.45 19.45
CA PRO A 78 -13.19 11.15 19.33
C PRO A 78 -13.70 11.58 20.71
N THR A 79 -14.48 12.66 20.77
CA THR A 79 -15.14 13.12 22.01
C THR A 79 -16.08 12.06 22.60
N ILE A 80 -16.70 11.26 21.72
CA ILE A 80 -17.58 10.14 22.08
C ILE A 80 -17.17 8.96 21.21
N GLY A 81 -16.77 7.85 21.84
CA GLY A 81 -16.41 6.61 21.15
C GLY A 81 -15.07 6.05 21.61
N GLU A 82 -14.59 5.06 20.86
CA GLU A 82 -13.29 4.41 21.10
C GLU A 82 -12.20 5.09 20.25
N PRO A 83 -10.92 5.00 20.64
CA PRO A 83 -9.81 5.52 19.84
C PRO A 83 -9.76 4.86 18.44
N GLU A 84 -9.42 5.67 17.44
CA GLU A 84 -9.35 5.24 16.05
C GLU A 84 -7.98 5.58 15.45
N LEU A 85 -7.43 4.66 14.65
CA LEU A 85 -6.28 4.90 13.82
C LEU A 85 -6.74 5.38 12.44
N ARG A 86 -6.19 6.49 11.96
CA ARG A 86 -6.59 7.15 10.71
C ARG A 86 -5.39 7.38 9.81
N VAL A 87 -5.64 7.45 8.51
CA VAL A 87 -4.59 7.89 7.56
C VAL A 87 -4.26 9.35 7.84
N LYS A 88 -2.98 9.63 8.12
CA LYS A 88 -2.51 10.99 8.35
C LYS A 88 -2.66 11.80 7.08
N ILE A 89 -3.57 12.76 7.07
CA ILE A 89 -3.79 13.66 5.92
C ILE A 89 -2.72 14.75 5.97
N THR A 90 -1.47 14.39 5.71
CA THR A 90 -0.40 15.36 5.49
C THR A 90 -0.58 15.89 4.06
N GLY A 91 -1.33 16.99 3.91
CA GLY A 91 -1.41 17.81 2.69
C GLY A 91 -1.33 17.05 1.36
N GLN A 92 -2.45 16.47 0.91
CA GLN A 92 -2.67 16.00 -0.47
C GLN A 92 -1.64 15.01 -1.07
N THR A 93 -1.85 13.72 -0.85
CA THR A 93 -1.89 12.81 -2.00
C THR A 93 -3.18 12.00 -1.93
N LYS A 94 -4.24 12.54 -2.55
CA LYS A 94 -5.39 11.72 -2.96
C LYS A 94 -4.81 10.62 -3.84
N LYS A 95 -4.60 9.41 -3.32
CA LYS A 95 -4.37 8.25 -4.17
C LYS A 95 -5.60 8.18 -5.10
N PRO A 96 -5.42 8.20 -6.44
CA PRO A 96 -6.55 8.09 -7.33
C PRO A 96 -7.23 6.75 -7.03
N VAL A 97 -8.45 6.82 -6.48
CA VAL A 97 -9.36 5.69 -6.53
C VAL A 97 -9.37 5.27 -8.00
N ASN A 98 -8.93 4.04 -8.27
CA ASN A 98 -8.94 3.49 -9.61
C ASN A 98 -10.40 3.24 -10.04
N THR A 99 -11.06 4.32 -10.45
CA THR A 99 -12.45 4.35 -10.93
C THR A 99 -12.57 3.87 -12.37
N LYS A 100 -11.49 3.32 -12.99
CA LYS A 100 -11.55 2.88 -14.38
C LYS A 100 -12.42 1.63 -14.60
N LYS A 101 -12.67 0.82 -13.56
CA LYS A 101 -13.53 -0.38 -13.70
C LYS A 101 -15.01 -0.07 -13.87
N ASN A 102 -15.52 1.03 -13.28
CA ASN A 102 -16.95 1.35 -13.36
C ASN A 102 -17.34 2.00 -14.68
N LEU A 103 -16.42 2.71 -15.36
CA LEU A 103 -16.71 3.36 -16.65
C LEU A 103 -16.95 2.35 -17.79
N PHE A 104 -16.24 1.22 -17.78
CA PHE A 104 -16.44 0.15 -18.78
C PHE A 104 -17.80 -0.54 -18.63
N ILE A 105 -18.30 -0.69 -17.40
CA ILE A 105 -19.60 -1.34 -17.14
C ILE A 105 -20.75 -0.50 -17.70
N PHE A 106 -20.71 0.83 -17.52
CA PHE A 106 -21.73 1.72 -18.08
C PHE A 106 -21.71 1.73 -19.62
N SER A 107 -20.53 1.69 -20.23
CA SER A 107 -20.41 1.61 -21.70
C SER A 107 -20.99 0.31 -22.26
N LEU A 108 -20.76 -0.83 -21.60
CA LEU A 108 -21.30 -2.12 -22.03
C LEU A 108 -22.82 -2.18 -21.86
N ALA A 109 -23.35 -1.67 -20.75
CA ALA A 109 -24.79 -1.61 -20.49
C ALA A 109 -25.53 -0.72 -21.51
N MET A 110 -24.94 0.42 -21.88
CA MET A 110 -25.53 1.33 -22.88
C MET A 110 -25.58 0.68 -24.27
N LEU A 111 -24.50 0.00 -24.68
CA LEU A 111 -24.46 -0.74 -25.96
C LEU A 111 -25.53 -1.83 -26.00
N LEU A 112 -25.68 -2.59 -24.91
CA LEU A 112 -26.64 -3.67 -24.82
C LEU A 112 -28.09 -3.15 -24.87
N MET A 113 -28.38 -2.03 -24.21
CA MET A 113 -29.66 -1.34 -24.31
C MET A 113 -29.96 -0.84 -25.73
N ALA A 114 -28.96 -0.30 -26.44
CA ALA A 114 -29.14 0.14 -27.82
C ALA A 114 -29.46 -1.04 -28.76
N VAL A 115 -28.79 -2.18 -28.61
CA VAL A 115 -29.08 -3.40 -29.39
C VAL A 115 -30.48 -3.92 -29.09
N LEU A 116 -30.91 -3.92 -27.83
CA LEU A 116 -32.27 -4.31 -27.44
C LEU A 116 -33.33 -3.36 -28.00
N ALA A 117 -33.07 -2.05 -28.00
CA ALA A 117 -33.97 -1.06 -28.58
C ALA A 117 -34.15 -1.26 -30.10
N ILE A 118 -33.05 -1.50 -30.83
CA ILE A 118 -33.10 -1.79 -32.27
C ILE A 118 -33.89 -3.09 -32.53
N PHE A 119 -33.66 -4.13 -31.72
CA PHE A 119 -34.41 -5.39 -31.83
C PHE A 119 -35.92 -5.19 -31.58
N PHE A 120 -36.26 -4.35 -30.59
CA PHE A 120 -37.65 -4.04 -30.26
C PHE A 120 -38.33 -3.24 -31.38
N LEU A 121 -37.65 -2.27 -31.98
CA LEU A 121 -38.15 -1.48 -33.12
C LEU A 121 -38.42 -2.37 -34.34
N LYS A 122 -37.51 -3.32 -34.64
CA LYS A 122 -37.73 -4.33 -35.69
C LYS A 122 -38.94 -5.22 -35.40
N ARG A 123 -39.11 -5.65 -34.14
CA ARG A 123 -40.25 -6.50 -33.74
C ARG A 123 -41.59 -5.78 -33.89
N GLN A 124 -41.62 -4.46 -33.70
CA GLN A 124 -42.83 -3.66 -33.89
C GLN A 124 -43.10 -3.27 -35.35
N GLY A 125 -42.21 -3.61 -36.30
CA GLY A 125 -42.35 -3.27 -37.71
C GLY A 125 -42.19 -1.77 -38.00
N VAL A 126 -41.54 -1.03 -37.10
CA VAL A 126 -41.23 0.39 -37.28
C VAL A 126 -40.05 0.58 -38.24
N ILE A 127 -39.15 -0.40 -38.28
CA ILE A 127 -37.97 -0.50 -39.16
C ILE A 127 -37.96 -1.91 -39.75
#